data_AF-A0A2V8JDA1-F1
#
_entry.id   AF-A0A2V8JDA1-F1
#
_cell.length_a   1.000
_cell.length_b   1.000
_cell.length_c   1.000
_cell.angle_alpha   90.00
_cell.angle_beta   90.00
_cell.angle_gamma   90.00
#
_symmetry.space_group_name_H-M   'P 1'
#
loop_
_entity.id
_entity.type
_entity.pdbx_description
1 polymer ?
#
loop_
_entity_poly.entity_id
_entity_poly.type
_entity_poly.pdbx_seq_one_letter_code
_entity_poly.pdbx_strand_id
1 'polypeptide(L)'
;MLLTLALGIAAAQTTKIAKTNVEIRQEIIKQSSCPCPYSADGTGRMCGWWSAYDKPGGASPLCFQKDVTTKMVIDYRKRTR
;
A
#
# COMPACT_ATOMS: atom_id res chain seq x y z
N MET A 1 48.62 -7.58 -29.24
CA MET A 1 48.17 -6.70 -28.14
C MET A 1 47.11 -5.78 -28.69
N LEU A 2 45.96 -5.69 -28.01
CA LEU A 2 44.81 -4.79 -28.24
C LEU A 2 43.90 -5.11 -29.43
N LEU A 3 42.65 -5.50 -29.14
CA LEU A 3 41.46 -4.88 -29.72
C LEU A 3 40.26 -5.14 -28.79
N THR A 4 39.91 -4.12 -28.03
CA THR A 4 38.74 -4.02 -27.14
C THR A 4 37.46 -3.85 -27.96
N LEU A 5 36.43 -4.68 -27.78
CA LEU A 5 35.07 -4.36 -28.26
C LEU A 5 34.00 -4.64 -27.20
N ALA A 6 33.50 -3.52 -26.67
CA ALA A 6 32.14 -3.23 -26.24
C ALA A 6 31.48 -4.09 -25.14
N LEU A 7 31.61 -3.62 -23.89
CA LEU A 7 30.57 -3.83 -22.87
C LEU A 7 29.32 -3.02 -23.28
N GLY A 8 28.32 -3.71 -23.83
CA GLY A 8 26.97 -3.16 -24.00
C GLY A 8 26.27 -3.09 -22.64
N ILE A 9 26.28 -1.91 -22.02
CA ILE A 9 25.53 -1.66 -20.79
C ILE A 9 24.07 -1.39 -21.21
N ALA A 10 23.23 -2.42 -21.20
CA ALA A 10 21.80 -2.26 -21.33
C ALA A 10 21.29 -1.54 -20.06
N ALA A 11 21.04 -0.24 -20.18
CA ALA A 11 20.33 0.53 -19.16
C ALA A 11 18.86 0.03 -19.09
N ALA A 12 18.60 -0.94 -18.21
CA ALA A 12 17.25 -1.33 -17.84
C ALA A 12 16.61 -0.17 -17.05
N GLN A 13 15.86 0.68 -17.74
CA GLN A 13 15.08 1.73 -17.10
C GLN A 13 13.95 1.07 -16.31
N THR A 14 14.14 0.97 -14.99
CA THR A 14 13.08 0.55 -14.06
C THR A 14 12.01 1.64 -14.06
N THR A 15 11.00 1.49 -14.90
CA THR A 15 9.80 2.32 -14.84
C THR A 15 9.18 2.12 -13.45
N LYS A 16 9.29 3.13 -12.57
CA LYS A 16 8.51 3.18 -11.34
C LYS A 16 7.04 3.10 -11.73
N ILE A 17 6.43 1.93 -11.57
CA ILE A 17 5.00 1.76 -11.81
C ILE A 17 4.28 2.68 -10.82
N ALA A 18 3.61 3.69 -11.35
CA ALA A 18 2.81 4.59 -10.54
C ALA A 18 1.66 3.78 -9.93
N LYS A 19 1.62 3.66 -8.59
CA LYS A 19 0.56 2.93 -7.88
C LYS A 19 -0.82 3.41 -8.32
N THR A 20 -1.71 2.47 -8.59
CA THR A 20 -3.11 2.73 -8.93
C THR A 20 -3.85 3.29 -7.71
N ASN A 21 -5.02 3.91 -7.93
CA ASN A 21 -5.85 4.39 -6.81
C ASN A 21 -6.27 3.24 -5.88
N VAL A 22 -6.46 2.03 -6.41
CA VAL A 22 -6.80 0.83 -5.64
C VAL A 22 -5.67 0.48 -4.68
N GLU A 23 -4.44 0.44 -5.18
CA GLU A 23 -3.25 0.18 -4.36
C GLU A 23 -3.02 1.28 -3.32
N ILE A 24 -3.15 2.55 -3.69
CA ILE A 24 -2.99 3.65 -2.73
C ILE A 24 -4.03 3.58 -1.63
N ARG A 25 -5.29 3.25 -1.96
CA ARG A 25 -6.33 3.05 -0.95
C ARG A 25 -5.97 1.90 -0.01
N GLN A 26 -5.44 0.80 -0.53
CA GLN A 26 -4.98 -0.32 0.29
C GLN A 26 -3.81 0.07 1.20
N GLU A 27 -2.85 0.83 0.70
CA GLU A 27 -1.73 1.35 1.50
C GLU A 27 -2.20 2.26 2.63
N ILE A 28 -3.19 3.12 2.36
CA ILE A 28 -3.80 4.00 3.38
C ILE A 28 -4.48 3.16 4.46
N ILE A 29 -5.22 2.11 4.08
CA ILE A 29 -5.90 1.20 5.02
C ILE A 29 -4.88 0.39 5.83
N LYS A 30 -3.82 -0.11 5.19
CA LYS A 30 -2.79 -0.97 5.81
C LYS A 30 -1.90 -0.25 6.83
N GLN A 31 -1.97 1.08 6.95
CA GLN A 31 -1.14 1.80 7.92
C GLN A 31 -1.41 1.42 9.39
N SER A 32 -2.58 0.85 9.72
CA SER A 32 -2.84 0.32 11.05
C SER A 32 -2.73 -1.21 11.10
N SER A 33 -2.39 -1.75 12.27
CA SER A 33 -2.52 -3.19 12.53
C SER A 33 -4.00 -3.52 12.73
N CYS A 34 -4.54 -4.45 11.94
CA CYS A 34 -5.93 -4.93 12.05
C CYS A 34 -7.06 -3.87 11.94
N PRO A 35 -7.11 -3.05 10.88
CA PRO A 35 -8.25 -2.15 10.65
C PRO A 35 -9.56 -2.92 10.39
N CYS A 36 -9.48 -4.10 9.77
CA CYS A 36 -10.64 -4.83 9.24
C CYS A 36 -10.72 -6.28 9.72
N PRO A 37 -11.92 -6.87 9.76
CA PRO A 37 -12.09 -8.28 10.09
C PRO A 37 -11.38 -9.20 9.11
N TYR A 38 -11.36 -8.84 7.83
CA TYR A 38 -10.69 -9.60 6.77
C TYR A 38 -9.22 -9.22 6.59
N SER A 39 -8.69 -8.26 7.35
CA SER A 39 -7.26 -7.93 7.29
C SER A 39 -6.43 -8.96 8.04
N ALA A 40 -5.16 -9.06 7.67
CA ALA A 40 -4.17 -9.86 8.38
C ALA A 40 -3.24 -8.94 9.18
N ASP A 41 -2.81 -9.40 10.35
CA ASP A 41 -1.77 -8.74 11.13
C ASP A 41 -0.38 -8.91 10.50
N GLY A 42 0.64 -8.28 11.09
CA GLY A 42 2.03 -8.41 10.64
C GLY A 42 2.60 -9.83 10.72
N THR A 43 1.95 -10.73 11.46
CA THR A 43 2.28 -12.16 11.53
C THR A 43 1.45 -13.02 10.57
N GLY A 44 0.55 -12.42 9.79
CA GLY A 44 -0.31 -13.11 8.82
C GLY A 44 -1.58 -13.72 9.41
N ARG A 45 -1.91 -13.47 10.68
CA ARG A 45 -3.15 -13.96 11.31
C ARG A 45 -4.31 -13.07 10.90
N MET A 46 -5.47 -13.67 10.63
CA MET A 46 -6.68 -12.90 10.36
C MET A 46 -7.18 -12.20 11.63
N CYS A 47 -7.48 -10.92 11.50
CA CYS A 47 -7.89 -10.10 12.63
C CYS A 47 -9.30 -10.47 13.13
N GLY A 48 -10.23 -10.78 12.23
CA GLY A 48 -11.59 -11.17 12.56
C GLY A 48 -12.24 -10.20 13.56
N TRP A 49 -12.76 -10.75 14.66
CA TRP A 49 -13.42 -9.97 15.71
C TRP A 49 -12.48 -9.06 16.53
N TRP A 50 -11.16 -9.23 16.43
CA TRP A 50 -10.17 -8.33 17.05
C TRP A 50 -9.88 -7.08 16.23
N SER A 51 -10.50 -6.94 15.06
CA SER A 51 -10.33 -5.77 14.22
C SER A 51 -10.79 -4.50 14.93
N ALA A 52 -10.19 -3.37 14.60
CA ALA A 52 -10.64 -2.07 15.12
C ALA A 52 -12.08 -1.74 14.73
N TYR A 53 -12.58 -2.30 13.62
CA TYR A 53 -13.97 -2.19 13.19
C TYR A 53 -14.96 -2.93 14.11
N ASP A 54 -14.59 -4.13 14.57
CA ASP A 54 -15.46 -4.99 15.39
C ASP A 54 -15.26 -4.82 16.91
N LYS A 55 -14.18 -4.15 17.34
CA LYS A 55 -13.88 -3.97 18.76
C LYS A 55 -14.96 -3.15 19.49
N PRO A 56 -15.36 -3.55 20.71
CA PRO A 56 -16.25 -2.76 21.55
C PRO A 56 -15.55 -1.45 21.93
N GLY A 57 -16.17 -0.31 21.59
CA GLY A 57 -15.55 1.01 21.66
C GLY A 57 -15.35 1.68 20.30
N GLY A 58 -15.59 0.95 19.20
CA GLY A 58 -16.03 1.50 17.92
C GLY A 58 -15.15 2.61 17.35
N ALA A 59 -13.85 2.37 17.21
CA ALA A 59 -13.13 3.13 16.21
C ALA A 59 -13.81 2.82 14.86
N SER A 60 -14.10 3.84 14.06
CA SER A 60 -14.49 3.65 12.66
C SER A 60 -13.24 3.82 11.79
N PRO A 61 -12.28 2.87 11.80
CA PRO A 61 -11.12 2.98 10.96
C PRO A 61 -11.53 2.91 9.50
N LEU A 62 -10.66 3.42 8.63
CA LEU A 62 -10.77 3.19 7.20
C LEU A 62 -10.57 1.71 6.95
N CYS A 63 -11.66 0.99 6.71
CA CYS A 63 -11.61 -0.44 6.52
C CYS A 63 -11.79 -0.81 5.04
N PHE A 64 -12.73 -0.16 4.37
CA PHE A 64 -13.02 -0.43 2.98
C PHE A 64 -12.43 0.64 2.06
N GLN A 65 -12.17 0.27 0.80
CA GLN A 65 -11.75 1.23 -0.22
C GLN A 65 -12.77 2.36 -0.42
N LYS A 66 -14.06 2.08 -0.19
CA LYS A 66 -15.13 3.08 -0.24
C LYS A 66 -15.01 4.15 0.84
N ASP A 67 -14.38 3.82 1.97
CA ASP A 67 -14.20 4.76 3.08
C ASP A 67 -13.03 5.72 2.78
N VAL A 68 -12.15 5.34 1.85
CA VAL A 68 -11.02 6.16 1.40
C VAL A 68 -11.45 7.11 0.27
N THR A 69 -11.68 8.36 0.65
CA THR A 69 -12.04 9.42 -0.29
C THR A 69 -10.91 9.72 -1.28
N THR A 70 -11.26 10.25 -2.45
CA THR A 70 -10.29 10.68 -3.46
C THR A 70 -9.32 11.74 -2.92
N LYS A 71 -9.78 12.61 -2.01
CA LYS A 71 -8.93 13.60 -1.35
C LYS A 71 -7.77 12.95 -0.59
N MET A 72 -8.03 11.85 0.11
CA MET A 72 -7.00 11.11 0.84
C MET A 72 -5.96 10.47 -0.08
N VAL A 73 -6.39 9.97 -1.23
CA VAL A 73 -5.48 9.43 -2.27
C VAL A 73 -4.59 10.52 -2.84
N ILE A 74 -5.15 11.70 -3.13
CA ILE A 74 -4.39 12.87 -3.60
C ILE A 74 -3.37 13.30 -2.53
N ASP A 75 -3.79 13.39 -1.28
CA ASP A 75 -2.93 13.79 -0.17
C ASP A 75 -1.84 12.73 0.12
N TYR A 76 -2.10 11.44 -0.10
CA TYR A 76 -1.07 10.39 -0.08
C TYR A 76 -0.06 10.59 -1.21
N ARG A 77 -0.52 10.79 -2.45
CA ARG A 77 0.35 11.02 -3.61
C ARG A 77 1.25 12.23 -3.43
N LYS A 78 0.77 13.31 -2.79
CA LYS A 78 1.58 14.48 -2.47
C LYS A 78 2.67 14.20 -1.44
N ARG A 79 2.38 13.34 -0.43
CA ARG A 79 3.33 12.98 0.64
C ARG A 79 4.41 11.99 0.18
N THR A 80 4.11 11.13 -0.80
CA THR A 80 5.00 10.06 -1.27
C THR A 80 5.75 10.40 -2.56
N ARG A 81 5.55 11.60 -3.10
CA ARG A 81 6.29 12.12 -4.26
C ARG A 81 7.63 12.67 -3.81
#